data_AF-Q07H68-F1
#
_entry.id   AF-Q07H68-F1
#
_cell.length_a   1.000
_cell.length_b   1.000
_cell.length_c   1.000
_cell.angle_alpha   90.00
_cell.angle_beta   90.00
_cell.angle_gamma   90.00
#
_symmetry.space_group_name_H-M   'P 1'
#
loop_
_entity.id
_entity.type
_entity.pdbx_description
1 polymer ?
#
loop_
_entity_poly.entity_id
_entity_poly.type
_entity_poly.pdbx_seq_one_letter_code
_entity_poly.pdbx_strand_id
1 'polypeptide(L)'
;MPPNCHGLQLCWDINDRHSGGALPKILYVAIAVLLIQCCPAAAANQDCMSDYYRNKPPGCIDNMLQQLRQLPPGSKADPSTMIGFLAWLFRASPVEKQRILNDESSDYVRSVDLVALYRADLPDEARKFADKYHLSAMFQKLETTRPAPLATVKPTSAPTDNDLLIGAYMASGDTTLIQRILQNFSSADDGMVSDAMRMGYMNSKFGPNLTPTGRDNVMAPAACAKYQCKTDLARMLRVLTLSSAFWALQSLAQRDDGVNTTFNGFFAGDPRLKNLLIGEQAAFGNYLTTLVTLAALKPNPGSEASTAYTSMSKAALAYENLEPSQTMFGHIQGVGKPAQSAN
;
A
#
# COMPACT_ATOMS: atom_id res chain seq x y z
N MET A 1 -9.36 -2.94 52.00
CA MET A 1 -10.51 -3.26 51.12
C MET A 1 -9.96 -3.94 49.88
N PRO A 2 -10.31 -5.21 49.63
CA PRO A 2 -9.93 -5.97 48.43
C PRO A 2 -10.97 -5.66 47.30
N PRO A 3 -10.93 -6.28 46.10
CA PRO A 3 -10.86 -5.59 44.82
C PRO A 3 -12.10 -5.84 43.94
N ASN A 4 -12.13 -5.29 42.72
CA ASN A 4 -12.92 -5.85 41.62
C ASN A 4 -12.06 -5.99 40.36
N CYS A 5 -11.90 -7.24 39.93
CA CYS A 5 -11.34 -7.71 38.67
C CYS A 5 -12.46 -7.83 37.62
N HIS A 6 -12.13 -7.61 36.35
CA HIS A 6 -12.61 -8.33 35.14
C HIS A 6 -11.65 -7.87 34.01
N GLY A 7 -10.82 -8.68 33.34
CA GLY A 7 -10.89 -10.09 32.95
C GLY A 7 -11.16 -10.16 31.44
N LEU A 8 -10.16 -10.38 30.59
CA LEU A 8 -9.90 -11.70 29.99
C LEU A 8 -8.44 -11.83 29.55
N GLN A 9 -7.67 -12.50 30.40
CA GLN A 9 -6.38 -13.10 30.11
C GLN A 9 -6.64 -14.58 29.88
N LEU A 10 -6.54 -15.05 28.63
CA LEU A 10 -6.67 -16.47 28.32
C LEU A 10 -5.31 -17.15 28.50
N CYS A 11 -5.16 -17.78 29.65
CA CYS A 11 -4.16 -18.82 29.90
C CYS A 11 -4.36 -19.98 28.92
N TRP A 12 -3.29 -20.42 28.27
CA TRP A 12 -3.22 -21.72 27.61
C TRP A 12 -2.18 -22.56 28.35
N ASP A 13 -2.63 -23.27 29.39
CA ASP A 13 -2.02 -24.53 29.81
C ASP A 13 -2.82 -25.65 29.15
N ILE A 14 -2.24 -26.29 28.13
CA ILE A 14 -2.77 -27.54 27.59
C ILE A 14 -1.86 -28.66 28.07
N ASN A 15 -2.42 -29.40 29.01
CA ASN A 15 -1.92 -30.67 29.49
C ASN A 15 -1.85 -31.68 28.33
N ASP A 16 -0.64 -32.22 28.10
CA ASP A 16 -0.37 -33.30 27.18
C ASP A 16 -1.03 -34.59 27.68
N ARG A 17 -2.14 -34.98 27.05
CA ARG A 17 -2.63 -36.36 26.90
C ARG A 17 -3.96 -36.34 26.17
N HIS A 18 -3.94 -36.65 24.88
CA HIS A 18 -4.90 -37.54 24.21
C HIS A 18 -4.58 -37.56 22.71
N SER A 19 -4.21 -38.75 22.25
CA SER A 19 -4.02 -39.12 20.85
C SER A 19 -5.34 -38.94 20.09
N GLY A 20 -5.39 -37.97 19.18
CA GLY A 20 -6.55 -37.73 18.34
C GLY A 20 -6.32 -36.58 17.36
N GLY A 21 -5.92 -36.94 16.13
CA GLY A 21 -5.92 -36.12 14.89
C GLY A 21 -5.37 -34.70 14.96
N ALA A 22 -4.30 -34.39 14.23
CA ALA A 22 -3.77 -33.03 14.07
C ALA A 22 -4.72 -32.07 13.30
N LEU A 23 -5.72 -32.60 12.60
CA LEU A 23 -6.63 -31.87 11.71
C LEU A 23 -7.60 -30.87 12.38
N PRO A 24 -8.26 -31.16 13.52
CA PRO A 24 -9.22 -30.23 14.11
C PRO A 24 -8.53 -28.99 14.71
N LYS A 25 -7.32 -29.16 15.27
CA LYS A 25 -6.56 -28.06 15.88
C LYS A 25 -6.08 -27.03 14.83
N ILE A 26 -5.73 -27.48 13.64
CA ILE A 26 -5.34 -26.60 12.51
C ILE A 26 -6.54 -25.79 12.02
N LEU A 27 -7.73 -26.39 11.97
CA LEU A 27 -8.96 -25.72 11.54
C LEU A 27 -9.39 -24.59 12.51
N TYR A 28 -9.30 -24.83 13.83
CA TYR A 28 -9.63 -23.81 14.83
C TYR A 28 -8.66 -22.62 14.84
N VAL A 29 -7.36 -22.85 14.61
CA VAL A 29 -6.37 -21.77 14.50
C VAL A 29 -6.57 -20.96 13.21
N ALA A 30 -6.90 -21.61 12.09
CA ALA A 30 -7.20 -20.92 10.83
C ALA A 30 -8.43 -20.00 10.95
N ILE A 31 -9.48 -20.45 11.64
CA ILE A 31 -10.70 -19.65 11.89
C ILE A 31 -10.43 -18.50 12.87
N ALA A 32 -9.65 -18.72 13.92
CA ALA A 32 -9.29 -17.66 14.87
C ALA A 32 -8.40 -16.57 14.25
N VAL A 33 -7.49 -16.93 13.35
CA VAL A 33 -6.63 -15.97 12.63
C VAL A 33 -7.42 -15.17 11.59
N LEU A 34 -8.49 -15.73 11.00
CA LEU A 34 -9.40 -15.01 10.10
C LEU A 34 -10.18 -13.89 10.82
N LEU A 35 -10.50 -14.07 12.11
CA LEU A 35 -11.27 -13.09 12.91
C LEU A 35 -10.42 -11.95 13.50
N ILE A 36 -9.11 -12.14 13.67
CA ILE A 36 -8.19 -11.13 14.24
C ILE A 36 -7.62 -10.18 13.15
N GLN A 37 -7.94 -10.40 11.87
CA GLN A 37 -7.44 -9.59 10.74
C GLN A 37 -8.12 -8.22 10.55
N CYS A 38 -9.09 -7.83 11.38
CA CYS A 38 -9.88 -6.60 11.16
C CYS A 38 -9.29 -5.31 11.73
N CYS A 39 -8.16 -5.32 12.45
CA CYS A 39 -7.65 -4.10 13.09
C CYS A 39 -6.13 -3.90 12.90
N PRO A 40 -5.68 -3.24 11.83
CA PRO A 40 -4.36 -2.62 11.82
C PRO A 40 -4.35 -1.42 12.81
N ALA A 41 -3.28 -1.34 13.60
CA ALA A 41 -3.03 -0.23 14.52
C ALA A 41 -2.99 1.10 13.74
N ALA A 42 -3.90 2.01 14.10
CA ALA A 42 -4.01 3.32 13.47
C ALA A 42 -2.86 4.25 13.90
N ALA A 43 -2.18 4.85 12.93
CA ALA A 43 -1.29 5.98 13.15
C ALA A 43 -2.14 7.27 13.17
N ALA A 44 -2.34 7.84 14.37
CA ALA A 44 -3.33 8.88 14.69
C ALA A 44 -3.22 10.24 13.97
N ASN A 45 -2.25 10.45 13.06
CA ASN A 45 -2.04 11.74 12.37
C ASN A 45 -2.49 11.76 10.90
N GLN A 46 -2.69 10.61 10.26
CA GLN A 46 -3.39 10.54 8.98
C GLN A 46 -4.91 10.77 9.12
N ASP A 47 -5.43 10.76 10.35
CA ASP A 47 -6.87 10.87 10.60
C ASP A 47 -7.42 12.28 10.27
N CYS A 48 -6.66 13.37 10.49
CA CYS A 48 -7.23 14.71 10.20
C CYS A 48 -7.25 15.04 8.69
N MET A 49 -6.20 14.65 7.93
CA MET A 49 -6.16 14.86 6.48
C MET A 49 -7.24 14.06 5.77
N SER A 50 -7.36 12.77 6.12
CA SER A 50 -8.31 11.87 5.46
C SER A 50 -9.76 12.32 5.63
N ASP A 51 -10.11 12.95 6.75
CA ASP A 51 -11.45 13.51 6.98
C ASP A 51 -11.59 15.01 6.66
N TYR A 52 -10.54 15.67 6.15
CA TYR A 52 -10.53 17.13 5.99
C TYR A 52 -11.65 17.63 5.07
N TYR A 53 -11.83 17.01 3.90
CA TYR A 53 -12.85 17.46 2.95
C TYR A 53 -14.28 17.33 3.50
N ARG A 54 -14.52 16.43 4.45
CA ARG A 54 -15.83 16.17 5.06
C ARG A 54 -16.14 17.20 6.15
N ASN A 55 -15.21 17.37 7.07
CA ASN A 55 -15.46 18.02 8.36
C ASN A 55 -14.67 19.32 8.56
N LYS A 56 -13.66 19.57 7.72
CA LYS A 56 -12.70 20.70 7.86
C LYS A 56 -12.28 20.92 9.32
N PRO A 57 -11.76 19.88 9.99
CA PRO A 57 -11.53 19.92 11.43
C PRO A 57 -10.65 21.12 11.80
N PRO A 58 -11.05 21.92 12.82
CA PRO A 58 -10.29 23.08 13.24
C PRO A 58 -8.84 22.73 13.57
N GLY A 59 -7.89 23.53 13.07
CA GLY A 59 -6.46 23.35 13.34
C GLY A 59 -5.80 22.16 12.62
N CYS A 60 -6.50 21.40 11.78
CA CYS A 60 -5.89 20.27 11.06
C CYS A 60 -4.70 20.71 10.19
N ILE A 61 -4.87 21.78 9.41
CA ILE A 61 -3.79 22.36 8.58
C ILE A 61 -2.60 22.77 9.45
N ASP A 62 -2.85 23.45 10.56
CA ASP A 62 -1.77 23.94 11.43
C ASP A 62 -1.01 22.80 12.08
N ASN A 63 -1.71 21.77 12.56
CA ASN A 63 -1.11 20.57 13.12
C ASN A 63 -0.30 19.79 12.08
N MET A 64 -0.82 19.67 10.86
CA MET A 64 -0.11 19.05 9.73
C MET A 64 1.19 19.79 9.40
N LEU A 65 1.12 21.11 9.25
CA LEU A 65 2.30 21.93 8.98
C LEU A 65 3.29 21.86 10.13
N GLN A 66 2.82 21.91 11.39
CA GLN A 66 3.67 21.78 12.57
C GLN A 66 4.44 20.45 12.58
N GLN A 67 3.81 19.34 12.19
CA GLN A 67 4.49 18.05 12.08
C GLN A 67 5.56 18.07 11.00
N LEU A 68 5.30 18.68 9.84
CA LEU A 68 6.34 18.83 8.81
C LEU A 68 7.52 19.67 9.31
N ARG A 69 7.26 20.75 10.07
CA ARG A 69 8.32 21.59 10.65
C ARG A 69 9.22 20.81 11.61
N GLN A 70 8.70 19.78 12.25
CA GLN A 70 9.43 18.92 13.20
C GLN A 70 10.23 17.80 12.52
N LEU A 71 10.08 17.61 11.20
CA LEU A 71 10.88 16.61 10.50
C LEU A 71 12.36 17.01 10.49
N PRO A 72 13.28 16.08 10.76
CA PRO A 72 14.71 16.38 10.79
C PRO A 72 15.21 16.86 9.42
N PRO A 73 16.17 17.79 9.36
CA PRO A 73 16.84 18.16 8.11
C PRO A 73 17.40 16.93 7.39
N GLY A 74 17.04 16.75 6.12
CA GLY A 74 17.40 15.54 5.35
C GLY A 74 16.50 14.33 5.59
N SER A 75 15.35 14.49 6.25
CA SER A 75 14.31 13.47 6.31
C SER A 75 13.99 12.96 4.91
N LYS A 76 14.03 11.63 4.75
CA LYS A 76 13.64 10.94 3.52
C LYS A 76 12.12 10.77 3.38
N ALA A 77 11.34 11.33 4.31
CA ALA A 77 9.89 11.30 4.20
C ALA A 77 9.45 12.08 2.96
N ASP A 78 8.75 11.40 2.06
CA ASP A 78 8.25 12.00 0.83
C ASP A 78 7.05 12.91 1.15
N PRO A 79 7.13 14.24 0.87
CA PRO A 79 6.03 15.16 1.13
C PRO A 79 4.93 15.14 0.06
N SER A 80 4.93 14.19 -0.89
CA SER A 80 4.02 14.20 -2.05
C SER A 80 2.53 14.28 -1.69
N THR A 81 2.07 13.55 -0.66
CA THR A 81 0.69 13.69 -0.17
C THR A 81 0.41 15.10 0.35
N MET A 82 1.35 15.72 1.07
CA MET A 82 1.20 17.08 1.57
C MET A 82 1.18 18.10 0.43
N ILE A 83 2.08 17.95 -0.55
CA ILE A 83 2.14 18.79 -1.73
C ILE A 83 0.80 18.74 -2.47
N GLY A 84 0.21 17.55 -2.63
CA GLY A 84 -1.08 17.37 -3.28
C GLY A 84 -2.22 18.08 -2.56
N PHE A 85 -2.26 17.92 -1.23
CA PHE A 85 -3.23 18.56 -0.37
C PHE A 85 -3.15 20.09 -0.45
N LEU A 86 -1.95 20.64 -0.27
CA LEU A 86 -1.70 22.08 -0.32
C LEU A 86 -1.92 22.65 -1.71
N ALA A 87 -1.54 21.93 -2.78
CA ALA A 87 -1.76 22.38 -4.15
C ALA A 87 -3.26 22.57 -4.44
N TRP A 88 -4.11 21.65 -3.99
CA TRP A 88 -5.55 21.82 -4.08
C TRP A 88 -6.04 22.98 -3.21
N LEU A 89 -5.61 23.03 -1.95
CA LEU A 89 -6.01 24.06 -0.99
C LEU A 89 -5.67 25.47 -1.50
N PHE A 90 -4.47 25.67 -2.05
CA PHE A 90 -4.00 26.96 -2.55
C PHE A 90 -4.81 27.46 -3.74
N ARG A 91 -5.29 26.54 -4.56
CA ARG A 91 -6.19 26.84 -5.67
C ARG A 91 -7.61 27.14 -5.19
N ALA A 92 -8.12 26.37 -4.23
CA ALA A 92 -9.51 26.44 -3.79
C ALA A 92 -9.78 27.50 -2.70
N SER A 93 -8.77 27.90 -1.93
CA SER A 93 -8.89 28.83 -0.80
C SER A 93 -7.78 29.88 -0.80
N PRO A 94 -7.98 31.03 -1.49
CA PRO A 94 -6.99 32.10 -1.54
C PRO A 94 -6.66 32.70 -0.15
N VAL A 95 -7.63 32.73 0.75
CA VAL A 95 -7.45 33.21 2.13
C VAL A 95 -6.50 32.30 2.90
N GLU A 96 -6.74 30.99 2.84
CA GLU A 96 -5.93 30.02 3.56
C GLU A 96 -4.52 29.90 2.97
N LYS A 97 -4.40 29.99 1.64
CA LYS A 97 -3.12 30.14 0.95
C LYS A 97 -2.32 31.30 1.52
N GLN A 98 -2.90 32.50 1.59
CA GLN A 98 -2.20 33.68 2.08
C GLN A 98 -1.77 33.53 3.55
N ARG A 99 -2.63 32.95 4.39
CA ARG A 99 -2.33 32.66 5.80
C ARG A 99 -1.11 31.75 5.93
N ILE A 100 -1.11 30.63 5.22
CA ILE A 100 -0.01 29.64 5.25
C ILE A 100 1.28 30.28 4.73
N LEU A 101 1.25 30.91 3.56
CA LEU A 101 2.45 31.41 2.89
C LEU A 101 3.08 32.62 3.59
N ASN A 102 2.32 33.43 4.33
CA ASN A 102 2.87 34.61 5.01
C ASN A 102 3.59 34.26 6.31
N ASP A 103 3.11 33.26 7.03
CA ASP A 103 3.57 32.93 8.39
C ASP A 103 4.57 31.75 8.43
N GLU A 104 4.95 31.18 7.28
CA GLU A 104 5.84 30.02 7.26
C GLU A 104 7.28 30.36 7.66
N SER A 105 7.77 29.70 8.71
CA SER A 105 9.09 29.92 9.31
C SER A 105 10.11 28.83 8.99
N SER A 106 9.68 27.66 8.53
CA SER A 106 10.54 26.52 8.20
C SER A 106 10.95 26.53 6.72
N ASP A 107 12.25 26.50 6.45
CA ASP A 107 12.78 26.40 5.09
C ASP A 107 12.34 25.11 4.38
N TYR A 108 12.18 24.02 5.13
CA TYR A 108 11.67 22.77 4.59
C TYR A 108 10.21 22.92 4.14
N VAL A 109 9.35 23.52 4.96
CA VAL A 109 7.94 23.72 4.60
C VAL A 109 7.81 24.73 3.45
N ARG A 110 8.62 25.80 3.42
CA ARG A 110 8.67 26.73 2.27
C ARG A 110 9.02 25.99 0.97
N SER A 111 9.92 25.01 1.03
CA SER A 111 10.22 24.19 -0.16
C SER A 111 9.01 23.36 -0.60
N VAL A 112 8.23 22.83 0.33
CA VAL A 112 6.98 22.10 0.06
C VAL A 112 5.91 23.04 -0.53
N ASP A 113 5.72 24.21 0.07
CA ASP A 113 4.77 25.23 -0.38
C ASP A 113 5.09 25.71 -1.80
N LEU A 114 6.37 25.90 -2.11
CA LEU A 114 6.81 26.27 -3.45
C LEU A 114 6.42 25.22 -4.49
N VAL A 115 6.64 23.93 -4.19
CA VAL A 115 6.23 22.84 -5.09
C VAL A 115 4.71 22.78 -5.18
N ALA A 116 3.99 22.97 -4.07
CA ALA A 116 2.53 22.97 -4.05
C ALA A 116 1.94 24.10 -4.91
N LEU A 117 2.48 25.33 -4.83
CA LEU A 117 2.09 26.45 -5.70
C LEU A 117 2.31 26.14 -7.18
N TYR A 118 3.47 25.56 -7.51
CA TYR A 118 3.77 25.18 -8.89
C TYR A 118 2.80 24.09 -9.39
N ARG A 119 2.59 23.04 -8.59
CA ARG A 119 1.65 21.94 -8.90
C ARG A 119 0.19 22.41 -8.93
N ALA A 120 -0.16 23.48 -8.21
CA ALA A 120 -1.49 24.12 -8.24
C ALA A 120 -1.78 24.88 -9.55
N ASP A 121 -0.79 24.99 -10.44
CA ASP A 121 -0.81 25.80 -11.66
C ASP A 121 -0.80 27.32 -11.36
N LEU A 122 -0.03 27.72 -10.34
CA LEU A 122 0.15 29.12 -9.93
C LEU A 122 1.62 29.57 -10.08
N PRO A 123 2.20 29.52 -11.30
CA PRO A 123 3.64 29.76 -11.49
C PRO A 123 4.10 31.17 -11.11
N ASP A 124 3.28 32.19 -11.32
CA ASP A 124 3.60 33.57 -10.95
C ASP A 124 3.67 33.75 -9.43
N GLU A 125 2.78 33.08 -8.70
CA GLU A 125 2.79 33.09 -7.23
C GLU A 125 3.96 32.27 -6.69
N ALA A 126 4.24 31.11 -7.30
CA ALA A 126 5.41 30.30 -6.99
C ALA A 126 6.71 31.10 -7.18
N ARG A 127 6.84 31.89 -8.26
CA ARG A 127 7.98 32.76 -8.50
C ARG A 127 8.11 33.85 -7.44
N LYS A 128 7.03 34.60 -7.16
CA LYS A 128 7.02 35.63 -6.11
C LYS A 128 7.40 35.06 -4.74
N PHE A 129 6.89 33.87 -4.42
CA PHE A 129 7.22 33.18 -3.17
C PHE A 129 8.68 32.75 -3.15
N ALA A 130 9.21 32.20 -4.25
CA ALA A 130 10.60 31.82 -4.36
C ALA A 130 11.55 33.02 -4.20
N ASP A 131 11.22 34.17 -4.80
CA ASP A 131 12.03 35.38 -4.68
C ASP A 131 12.00 35.94 -3.25
N LYS A 132 10.83 35.95 -2.60
CA LYS A 132 10.65 36.39 -1.20
C LYS A 132 11.49 35.57 -0.21
N TYR A 133 11.64 34.26 -0.44
CA TYR A 133 12.30 33.33 0.48
C TYR A 133 13.63 32.76 -0.05
N HIS A 134 14.22 33.37 -1.09
CA HIS A 134 15.51 32.97 -1.66
C HIS A 134 15.57 31.52 -2.20
N LEU A 135 14.45 31.02 -2.74
CA LEU A 135 14.32 29.68 -3.34
C LEU A 135 14.41 29.68 -4.88
N SER A 136 14.96 30.73 -5.49
CA SER A 136 14.97 30.90 -6.96
C SER A 136 15.63 29.73 -7.69
N ALA A 137 16.69 29.11 -7.14
CA ALA A 137 17.32 27.92 -7.73
C ALA A 137 16.38 26.70 -7.76
N MET A 138 15.56 26.53 -6.72
CA MET A 138 14.55 25.48 -6.67
C MET A 138 13.42 25.75 -7.66
N PHE A 139 12.98 27.00 -7.78
CA PHE A 139 11.99 27.39 -8.77
C PHE A 139 12.48 27.16 -10.21
N GLN A 140 13.73 27.52 -10.53
CA GLN A 140 14.35 27.22 -11.82
C GLN A 140 14.40 25.71 -12.11
N LYS A 141 14.66 24.89 -11.09
CA LYS A 141 14.59 23.43 -11.22
C LYS A 141 13.18 22.98 -11.59
N LEU A 142 12.14 23.54 -10.97
CA LEU A 142 10.74 23.24 -11.32
C LEU A 142 10.41 23.68 -12.76
N GLU A 143 10.89 24.85 -13.20
CA GLU A 143 10.72 25.30 -14.60
C GLU A 143 11.46 24.44 -15.62
N THR A 144 12.57 23.82 -15.20
CA THR A 144 13.36 22.92 -16.04
C THR A 144 12.71 21.54 -16.12
N THR A 145 12.30 20.97 -14.98
CA THR A 145 11.70 19.63 -14.93
C THR A 145 10.23 19.63 -15.35
N ARG A 146 9.56 20.78 -15.27
CA ARG A 146 8.15 21.00 -15.64
C ARG A 146 7.23 19.91 -15.08
N PRO A 147 7.23 19.70 -13.76
CA PRO A 147 6.36 18.69 -13.18
C PRO A 147 4.90 19.02 -13.52
N ALA A 148 4.13 18.00 -13.93
CA ALA A 148 2.77 18.20 -14.41
C ALA A 148 1.90 18.90 -13.33
N PRO A 149 1.10 19.92 -13.70
CA PRO A 149 0.11 20.50 -12.78
C PRO A 149 -0.90 19.44 -12.34
N LEU A 150 -1.40 19.55 -11.11
CA LEU A 150 -2.30 18.61 -10.47
C LEU A 150 -3.52 18.24 -11.33
N ALA A 151 -4.05 19.21 -12.08
CA ALA A 151 -5.18 19.01 -13.00
C ALA A 151 -4.88 17.99 -14.13
N THR A 152 -3.61 17.77 -14.45
CA THR A 152 -3.15 16.98 -15.61
C THR A 152 -2.28 15.78 -15.24
N VAL A 153 -1.99 15.58 -13.95
CA VAL A 153 -1.18 14.45 -13.47
C VAL A 153 -1.81 13.11 -13.85
N LYS A 154 -0.99 12.22 -14.40
CA LYS A 154 -1.33 10.83 -14.74
C LYS A 154 -0.26 9.91 -14.15
N PRO A 155 -0.53 9.18 -13.06
CA PRO A 155 0.47 8.35 -12.40
C PRO A 155 0.71 7.07 -13.23
N THR A 156 1.66 7.15 -14.16
CA THR A 156 2.03 6.04 -15.04
C THR A 156 3.26 5.30 -14.53
N SER A 157 4.35 6.03 -14.24
CA SER A 157 5.65 5.48 -13.81
C SER A 157 6.27 6.29 -12.68
N ALA A 158 5.47 6.98 -11.89
CA ALA A 158 5.91 7.72 -10.71
C ALA A 158 4.98 7.39 -9.54
N PRO A 159 5.38 6.51 -8.59
CA PRO A 159 4.54 6.16 -7.44
C PRO A 159 4.10 7.40 -6.64
N THR A 160 4.95 8.42 -6.57
CA THR A 160 4.71 9.67 -5.84
C THR A 160 3.57 10.51 -6.44
N ASP A 161 3.24 10.32 -7.73
CA ASP A 161 2.08 10.98 -8.34
C ASP A 161 0.76 10.38 -7.80
N ASN A 162 0.74 9.14 -7.30
CA ASN A 162 -0.42 8.60 -6.58
C ASN A 162 -0.64 9.36 -5.27
N ASP A 163 0.43 9.55 -4.49
CA ASP A 163 0.39 10.25 -3.20
C ASP A 163 -0.07 11.70 -3.39
N LEU A 164 0.42 12.36 -4.44
CA LEU A 164 -0.02 13.70 -4.83
C LEU A 164 -1.53 13.76 -5.10
N LEU A 165 -2.07 12.82 -5.88
CA LEU A 165 -3.50 12.77 -6.19
C LEU A 165 -4.35 12.40 -4.96
N ILE A 166 -3.86 11.52 -4.09
CA ILE A 166 -4.49 11.17 -2.81
C ILE A 166 -4.55 12.41 -1.90
N GLY A 167 -3.46 13.17 -1.79
CA GLY A 167 -3.44 14.40 -1.00
C GLY A 167 -4.46 15.43 -1.49
N ALA A 168 -4.54 15.61 -2.81
CA ALA A 168 -5.54 16.48 -3.42
C ALA A 168 -6.98 15.98 -3.18
N TYR A 169 -7.20 14.67 -3.18
CA TYR A 169 -8.48 14.07 -2.83
C TYR A 169 -8.86 14.37 -1.37
N MET A 170 -7.92 14.19 -0.44
CA MET A 170 -8.11 14.50 0.98
C MET A 170 -8.50 15.96 1.23
N ALA A 171 -8.01 16.90 0.41
CA ALA A 171 -8.37 18.31 0.49
C ALA A 171 -9.75 18.64 -0.13
N SER A 172 -10.25 17.82 -1.06
CA SER A 172 -11.33 18.19 -1.98
C SER A 172 -12.58 17.30 -1.93
N GLY A 173 -12.42 16.02 -1.62
CA GLY A 173 -13.43 14.98 -1.83
C GLY A 173 -13.67 14.62 -3.30
N ASP A 174 -12.89 15.14 -4.24
CA ASP A 174 -13.11 14.94 -5.69
C ASP A 174 -12.63 13.55 -6.13
N THR A 175 -13.58 12.63 -6.29
CA THR A 175 -13.32 11.24 -6.70
C THR A 175 -12.72 11.10 -8.10
N THR A 176 -12.74 12.15 -8.95
CA THR A 176 -12.04 12.13 -10.25
C THR A 176 -10.52 12.01 -10.09
N LEU A 177 -9.97 12.42 -8.95
CA LEU A 177 -8.55 12.24 -8.61
C LEU A 177 -8.24 10.76 -8.36
N ILE A 178 -9.13 10.05 -7.66
CA ILE A 178 -9.03 8.61 -7.44
C ILE A 178 -9.20 7.84 -8.76
N GLN A 179 -10.15 8.25 -9.60
CA GLN A 179 -10.33 7.66 -10.93
C GLN A 179 -9.06 7.81 -11.79
N ARG A 180 -8.38 8.96 -11.73
CA ARG A 180 -7.11 9.19 -12.45
C ARG A 180 -6.00 8.25 -12.00
N ILE A 181 -5.93 7.92 -10.71
CA ILE A 181 -5.00 6.88 -10.21
C ILE A 181 -5.34 5.52 -10.83
N LEU A 182 -6.62 5.16 -10.83
CA LEU A 182 -7.10 3.86 -11.31
C LEU A 182 -6.94 3.67 -12.82
N GLN A 183 -7.01 4.73 -13.62
CA GLN A 183 -6.91 4.66 -15.09
C GLN A 183 -5.63 3.98 -15.61
N ASN A 184 -4.53 3.94 -14.83
CA ASN A 184 -3.33 3.23 -15.24
C ASN A 184 -3.58 1.71 -15.41
N PHE A 185 -4.44 1.11 -14.57
CA PHE A 185 -4.81 -0.32 -14.66
C PHE A 185 -5.50 -0.68 -15.97
N SER A 186 -6.31 0.24 -16.53
CA SER A 186 -7.04 -0.01 -17.78
C SER A 186 -6.12 -0.20 -18.99
N SER A 187 -4.92 0.39 -18.95
CA SER A 187 -3.94 0.33 -20.06
C SER A 187 -2.77 -0.62 -19.80
N ALA A 188 -2.72 -1.25 -18.64
CA ALA A 188 -1.67 -2.20 -18.28
C ALA A 188 -2.05 -3.62 -18.71
N ASP A 189 -1.05 -4.41 -19.12
CA ASP A 189 -1.25 -5.82 -19.44
C ASP A 189 -1.62 -6.63 -18.19
N ASP A 190 -2.30 -7.75 -18.39
CA ASP A 190 -2.84 -8.58 -17.32
C ASP A 190 -1.76 -9.07 -16.35
N GLY A 191 -0.57 -9.41 -16.87
CA GLY A 191 0.55 -9.86 -16.05
C GLY A 191 1.04 -8.76 -15.10
N MET A 192 1.19 -7.54 -15.59
CA MET A 192 1.55 -6.37 -14.78
C MET A 192 0.49 -6.02 -13.75
N VAL A 193 -0.79 -6.07 -14.13
CA VAL A 193 -1.90 -5.82 -13.19
C VAL A 193 -1.90 -6.85 -12.07
N SER A 194 -1.79 -8.14 -12.41
CA SER A 194 -1.72 -9.23 -11.44
C SER A 194 -0.54 -9.07 -10.49
N ASP A 195 0.67 -8.80 -11.01
CA ASP A 195 1.85 -8.62 -10.16
C ASP A 195 1.74 -7.38 -9.27
N ALA A 196 1.18 -6.28 -9.79
CA ALA A 196 0.94 -5.08 -9.00
C ALA A 196 -0.02 -5.35 -7.83
N MET A 197 -1.10 -6.10 -8.06
CA MET A 197 -2.02 -6.54 -7.01
C MET A 197 -1.31 -7.43 -5.98
N ARG A 198 -0.52 -8.42 -6.42
CA ARG A 198 0.26 -9.29 -5.51
C ARG A 198 1.19 -8.49 -4.62
N MET A 199 1.98 -7.60 -5.23
CA MET A 199 2.89 -6.72 -4.51
C MET A 199 2.11 -5.80 -3.56
N GLY A 200 0.95 -5.28 -3.97
CA GLY A 200 0.08 -4.46 -3.13
C GLY A 200 -0.47 -5.22 -1.91
N TYR A 201 -0.93 -6.46 -2.09
CA TYR A 201 -1.36 -7.33 -0.99
C TYR A 201 -0.20 -7.67 -0.03
N MET A 202 0.98 -7.97 -0.58
CA MET A 202 2.18 -8.23 0.21
C MET A 202 2.57 -7.00 1.03
N ASN A 203 2.51 -5.80 0.44
CA ASN A 203 2.76 -4.56 1.15
C ASN A 203 1.72 -4.33 2.26
N SER A 204 0.44 -4.59 1.98
CA SER A 204 -0.62 -4.47 2.98
C SER A 204 -0.41 -5.37 4.19
N LYS A 205 0.17 -6.56 4.01
CA LYS A 205 0.29 -7.56 5.08
C LYS A 205 1.64 -7.56 5.78
N PHE A 206 2.72 -7.33 5.04
CA PHE A 206 4.10 -7.46 5.54
C PHE A 206 4.87 -6.13 5.50
N GLY A 207 4.24 -5.05 5.05
CA GLY A 207 4.85 -3.74 4.93
C GLY A 207 5.83 -3.62 3.76
N PRO A 208 6.63 -2.55 3.72
CA PRO A 208 7.40 -2.14 2.54
C PRO A 208 8.50 -3.12 2.13
N ASN A 209 8.88 -4.04 3.01
CA ASN A 209 9.86 -5.08 2.71
C ASN A 209 9.26 -6.23 1.87
N LEU A 210 7.93 -6.28 1.70
CA LEU A 210 7.22 -7.31 0.93
C LEU A 210 7.58 -8.75 1.33
N THR A 211 8.03 -8.95 2.57
CA THR A 211 8.66 -10.20 3.02
C THR A 211 8.06 -10.64 4.35
N PRO A 212 7.50 -11.86 4.44
CA PRO A 212 7.07 -12.42 5.72
C PRO A 212 8.27 -12.66 6.64
N THR A 213 8.04 -12.56 7.96
CA THR A 213 9.06 -12.88 8.96
C THR A 213 9.57 -14.32 8.77
N GLY A 214 10.90 -14.49 8.75
CA GLY A 214 11.53 -15.80 8.61
C GLY A 214 11.66 -16.30 7.17
N ARG A 215 11.40 -15.46 6.16
CA ARG A 215 11.62 -15.76 4.74
C ARG A 215 12.55 -14.74 4.10
N ASP A 216 13.15 -15.12 2.98
CA ASP A 216 14.06 -14.26 2.23
C ASP A 216 13.28 -13.23 1.41
N ASN A 217 13.86 -12.04 1.24
CA ASN A 217 13.30 -11.01 0.37
C ASN A 217 13.58 -11.35 -1.11
N VAL A 218 12.65 -12.07 -1.74
CA VAL A 218 12.78 -12.52 -3.13
C VAL A 218 11.88 -11.76 -4.10
N MET A 219 10.78 -11.16 -3.63
CA MET A 219 9.80 -10.50 -4.50
C MET A 219 10.36 -9.25 -5.19
N ALA A 220 11.09 -8.40 -4.49
CA ALA A 220 11.69 -7.21 -5.09
C ALA A 220 12.76 -7.57 -6.16
N PRO A 221 13.69 -8.52 -5.91
CA PRO A 221 14.56 -9.07 -6.95
C PRO A 221 13.80 -9.68 -8.13
N ALA A 222 12.74 -10.47 -7.87
CA ALA A 222 11.93 -11.09 -8.92
C ALA A 222 11.22 -10.05 -9.80
N ALA A 223 10.64 -9.01 -9.19
CA ALA A 223 10.06 -7.89 -9.92
C ALA A 223 11.11 -7.16 -10.76
N CYS A 224 12.30 -6.86 -10.20
CA CYS A 224 13.37 -6.23 -10.97
C CYS A 224 13.80 -7.10 -12.17
N ALA A 225 13.91 -8.41 -12.00
CA ALA A 225 14.28 -9.32 -13.09
C ALA A 225 13.20 -9.35 -14.18
N LYS A 226 11.93 -9.55 -13.78
CA LYS A 226 10.78 -9.65 -14.69
C LYS A 226 10.53 -8.35 -15.48
N TYR A 227 10.65 -7.20 -14.82
CA TYR A 227 10.45 -5.88 -15.40
C TYR A 227 11.75 -5.19 -15.81
N GLN A 228 12.86 -5.93 -15.84
CA GLN A 228 14.15 -5.51 -16.39
C GLN A 228 14.68 -4.19 -15.79
N CYS A 229 14.67 -4.03 -14.46
CA CYS A 229 14.94 -2.74 -13.82
C CYS A 229 16.32 -2.11 -14.13
N LYS A 230 17.28 -2.93 -14.62
CA LYS A 230 18.61 -2.46 -15.06
C LYS A 230 18.63 -1.84 -16.46
N THR A 231 17.70 -2.23 -17.33
CA THR A 231 17.67 -1.83 -18.76
C THR A 231 16.40 -1.08 -19.15
N ASP A 232 15.29 -1.31 -18.43
CA ASP A 232 14.01 -0.63 -18.62
C ASP A 232 13.41 -0.26 -17.25
N LEU A 233 13.95 0.82 -16.66
CA LEU A 233 13.46 1.32 -15.37
C LEU A 233 11.99 1.75 -15.43
N ALA A 234 11.49 2.20 -16.58
CA ALA A 234 10.12 2.69 -16.73
C ALA A 234 9.09 1.57 -16.50
N ARG A 235 9.37 0.34 -16.96
CA ARG A 235 8.53 -0.83 -16.69
C ARG A 235 8.46 -1.17 -15.20
N MET A 236 9.62 -1.20 -14.53
CA MET A 236 9.68 -1.44 -13.09
C MET A 236 8.92 -0.35 -12.31
N LEU A 237 9.12 0.91 -12.68
CA LEU A 237 8.42 2.01 -12.03
C LEU A 237 6.91 1.93 -12.26
N ARG A 238 6.45 1.51 -13.44
CA ARG A 238 5.01 1.35 -13.72
C ARG A 238 4.36 0.29 -12.84
N VAL A 239 4.98 -0.89 -12.67
CA VAL A 239 4.41 -1.93 -11.77
C VAL A 239 4.43 -1.46 -10.31
N LEU A 240 5.46 -0.73 -9.89
CA LEU A 240 5.51 -0.13 -8.54
C LEU A 240 4.42 0.95 -8.36
N THR A 241 4.15 1.77 -9.38
CA THR A 241 3.08 2.78 -9.35
C THR A 241 1.71 2.11 -9.25
N LEU A 242 1.46 1.03 -10.00
CA LEU A 242 0.20 0.27 -9.88
C LEU A 242 0.08 -0.40 -8.51
N SER A 243 1.16 -1.00 -8.00
CA SER A 243 1.16 -1.66 -6.70
C SER A 243 0.91 -0.69 -5.55
N SER A 244 1.57 0.48 -5.55
CA SER A 244 1.36 1.50 -4.53
C SER A 244 -0.06 2.09 -4.61
N ALA A 245 -0.58 2.31 -5.81
CA ALA A 245 -1.98 2.72 -6.03
C ALA A 245 -2.96 1.70 -5.43
N PHE A 246 -2.79 0.41 -5.75
CA PHE A 246 -3.67 -0.64 -5.24
C PHE A 246 -3.68 -0.69 -3.72
N TRP A 247 -2.50 -0.73 -3.11
CA TRP A 247 -2.34 -0.77 -1.66
C TRP A 247 -2.93 0.46 -0.97
N ALA A 248 -2.59 1.66 -1.44
CA ALA A 248 -3.03 2.91 -0.84
C ALA A 248 -4.55 3.07 -0.93
N LEU A 249 -5.14 2.81 -2.10
CA LEU A 249 -6.60 2.93 -2.29
C LEU A 249 -7.37 1.87 -1.53
N GLN A 250 -6.87 0.64 -1.44
CA GLN A 250 -7.49 -0.40 -0.62
C GLN A 250 -7.48 -0.02 0.87
N SER A 251 -6.37 0.53 1.37
CA SER A 251 -6.26 1.01 2.74
C SER A 251 -7.25 2.15 3.02
N LEU A 252 -7.32 3.14 2.12
CA LEU A 252 -8.23 4.28 2.25
C LEU A 252 -9.71 3.86 2.15
N ALA A 253 -10.03 2.92 1.27
CA ALA A 253 -11.39 2.40 1.09
C ALA A 253 -11.99 1.78 2.36
N GLN A 254 -11.17 1.37 3.33
CA GLN A 254 -11.65 0.85 4.62
C GLN A 254 -12.29 1.94 5.50
N ARG A 255 -11.96 3.22 5.25
CA ARG A 255 -12.39 4.37 6.07
C ARG A 255 -13.10 5.45 5.26
N ASP A 256 -13.03 5.38 3.92
CA ASP A 256 -13.62 6.35 3.02
C ASP A 256 -14.59 5.72 2.00
N ASP A 257 -15.89 5.96 2.18
CA ASP A 257 -16.96 5.50 1.28
C ASP A 257 -16.81 6.00 -0.16
N GLY A 258 -16.30 7.22 -0.36
CA GLY A 258 -16.07 7.79 -1.69
C GLY A 258 -14.95 7.04 -2.43
N VAL A 259 -13.86 6.75 -1.72
CA VAL A 259 -12.77 5.91 -2.26
C VAL A 259 -13.27 4.49 -2.50
N ASN A 260 -13.97 3.89 -1.53
CA ASN A 260 -14.49 2.54 -1.60
C ASN A 260 -15.42 2.34 -2.82
N THR A 261 -16.38 3.24 -2.98
CA THR A 261 -17.34 3.20 -4.10
C THR A 261 -16.62 3.37 -5.44
N THR A 262 -15.67 4.30 -5.52
CA THR A 262 -14.90 4.56 -6.76
C THR A 262 -14.00 3.38 -7.12
N PHE A 263 -13.28 2.83 -6.14
CA PHE A 263 -12.38 1.69 -6.32
C PHE A 263 -13.14 0.43 -6.76
N ASN A 264 -14.19 0.06 -6.01
CA ASN A 264 -14.99 -1.13 -6.34
C ASN A 264 -15.73 -0.96 -7.66
N GLY A 265 -16.29 0.24 -7.92
CA GLY A 265 -16.99 0.56 -9.16
C GLY A 265 -16.07 0.45 -10.38
N PHE A 266 -14.81 0.90 -10.27
CA PHE A 266 -13.82 0.80 -11.33
C PHE A 266 -13.51 -0.65 -11.70
N PHE A 267 -13.19 -1.50 -10.71
CA PHE A 267 -12.92 -2.93 -10.97
C PHE A 267 -14.17 -3.68 -11.44
N ALA A 268 -15.34 -3.38 -10.87
CA ALA A 268 -16.59 -4.02 -11.29
C ALA A 268 -17.01 -3.63 -12.72
N GLY A 269 -16.64 -2.44 -13.18
CA GLY A 269 -16.95 -1.92 -14.51
C GLY A 269 -16.11 -2.51 -15.65
N ASP A 270 -14.98 -3.17 -15.35
CA ASP A 270 -14.13 -3.86 -16.33
C ASP A 270 -14.06 -5.37 -15.99
N PRO A 271 -14.72 -6.25 -16.77
CA PRO A 271 -14.73 -7.70 -16.52
C PRO A 271 -13.34 -8.33 -16.45
N ARG A 272 -12.37 -7.83 -17.23
CA ARG A 272 -10.99 -8.32 -17.21
C ARG A 272 -10.35 -8.01 -15.87
N LEU A 273 -10.39 -6.74 -15.46
CA LEU A 273 -9.83 -6.31 -14.18
C LEU A 273 -10.53 -6.95 -12.98
N LYS A 274 -11.86 -7.13 -13.04
CA LYS A 274 -12.64 -7.85 -12.02
C LYS A 274 -12.13 -9.28 -11.84
N ASN A 275 -11.92 -10.01 -12.95
CA ASN A 275 -11.47 -11.39 -12.90
C ASN A 275 -10.04 -11.51 -12.36
N LEU A 276 -9.15 -10.59 -12.75
CA LEU A 276 -7.80 -10.51 -12.19
C LEU A 276 -7.84 -10.26 -10.69
N LEU A 277 -8.63 -9.29 -10.23
CA LEU A 277 -8.78 -8.98 -8.80
C LEU A 277 -9.24 -10.18 -7.98
N ILE A 278 -10.28 -10.89 -8.45
CA ILE A 278 -10.79 -12.10 -7.77
C ILE A 278 -9.70 -13.19 -7.75
N GLY A 279 -9.01 -13.41 -8.87
CA GLY A 279 -7.95 -14.40 -8.97
C GLY A 279 -6.78 -14.12 -8.03
N GLU A 280 -6.34 -12.87 -7.94
CA GLU A 280 -5.24 -12.48 -7.06
C GLU A 280 -5.63 -12.46 -5.59
N GLN A 281 -6.88 -12.09 -5.27
CA GLN A 281 -7.39 -12.22 -3.90
C GLN A 281 -7.39 -13.68 -3.43
N ALA A 282 -7.81 -14.61 -4.29
CA ALA A 282 -7.78 -16.04 -3.99
C ALA A 282 -6.34 -16.58 -3.86
N ALA A 283 -5.44 -16.18 -4.78
CA ALA A 283 -4.04 -16.57 -4.73
C ALA A 283 -3.35 -16.08 -3.46
N PHE A 284 -3.60 -14.83 -3.05
CA PHE A 284 -3.08 -14.28 -1.82
C PHE A 284 -3.62 -15.00 -0.57
N GLY A 285 -4.92 -15.32 -0.55
CA GLY A 285 -5.53 -16.12 0.52
C GLY A 285 -4.85 -17.49 0.67
N ASN A 286 -4.66 -18.21 -0.44
CA ASN A 286 -3.96 -19.50 -0.45
C ASN A 286 -2.49 -19.38 0.00
N TYR A 287 -1.82 -18.29 -0.38
CA TYR A 287 -0.47 -17.99 0.07
C TYR A 287 -0.40 -17.79 1.59
N LEU A 288 -1.32 -17.03 2.18
CA LEU A 288 -1.39 -16.88 3.65
C LEU A 288 -1.65 -18.21 4.36
N THR A 289 -2.54 -19.05 3.84
CA THR A 289 -2.77 -20.41 4.38
C THR A 289 -1.53 -21.28 4.29
N THR A 290 -0.77 -21.16 3.19
CA THR A 290 0.50 -21.87 3.00
C THR A 290 1.52 -21.46 4.06
N LEU A 291 1.66 -20.15 4.34
CA LEU A 291 2.56 -19.64 5.38
C LEU A 291 2.18 -20.15 6.78
N VAL A 292 0.89 -20.13 7.13
CA VAL A 292 0.41 -20.66 8.43
C VAL A 292 0.73 -22.15 8.55
N THR A 293 0.54 -22.90 7.47
CA THR A 293 0.84 -24.33 7.42
C THR A 293 2.34 -24.60 7.57
N LEU A 294 3.19 -23.83 6.90
CA LEU A 294 4.65 -23.90 7.06
C LEU A 294 5.11 -23.60 8.48
N ALA A 295 4.47 -22.64 9.17
CA ALA A 295 4.78 -22.35 10.56
C ALA A 295 4.39 -23.51 11.50
N ALA A 296 3.33 -24.26 11.16
CA ALA A 296 2.89 -25.43 11.92
C ALA A 296 3.72 -26.69 11.62
N LEU A 297 4.17 -26.87 10.37
CA LEU A 297 5.02 -27.97 9.94
C LEU A 297 6.48 -27.67 10.32
N LYS A 298 6.96 -28.22 11.43
CA LYS A 298 8.40 -28.19 11.74
C LYS A 298 9.17 -28.96 10.66
N PRO A 299 10.30 -28.44 10.13
CA PRO A 299 11.13 -29.17 9.18
C PRO A 299 11.70 -30.40 9.90
N ASN A 300 11.14 -31.57 9.62
CA ASN A 300 11.59 -32.83 10.22
C ASN A 300 11.98 -33.81 9.10
N PRO A 301 13.28 -34.02 8.84
CA PRO A 301 13.75 -34.80 7.70
C PRO A 301 13.29 -36.27 7.79
N GLY A 302 12.81 -36.83 6.67
CA GLY A 302 12.47 -38.25 6.55
C GLY A 302 11.00 -38.64 6.82
N SER A 303 10.08 -37.67 6.97
CA SER A 303 8.65 -37.91 7.21
C SER A 303 7.78 -37.34 6.08
N GLU A 304 6.52 -37.80 5.96
CA GLU A 304 5.53 -37.18 5.05
C GLU A 304 5.35 -35.67 5.31
N ALA A 305 5.55 -35.23 6.57
CA ALA A 305 5.58 -33.82 6.93
C ALA A 305 6.72 -33.04 6.25
N SER A 306 7.84 -33.71 5.91
CA SER A 306 8.92 -33.13 5.12
C SER A 306 8.49 -32.85 3.68
N THR A 307 7.80 -33.80 3.03
CA THR A 307 7.28 -33.63 1.66
C THR A 307 6.21 -32.54 1.59
N ALA A 308 5.30 -32.50 2.57
CA ALA A 308 4.30 -31.45 2.68
C ALA A 308 4.96 -30.07 2.89
N TYR A 309 5.94 -29.97 3.81
CA TYR A 309 6.70 -28.75 4.03
C TYR A 309 7.41 -28.27 2.76
N THR A 310 8.11 -29.15 2.05
CA THR A 310 8.79 -28.79 0.79
C THR A 310 7.81 -28.30 -0.27
N SER A 311 6.67 -28.97 -0.43
CA SER A 311 5.66 -28.60 -1.43
C SER A 311 5.02 -27.25 -1.13
N MET A 312 4.68 -27.01 0.14
CA MET A 312 4.15 -25.72 0.62
C MET A 312 5.19 -24.61 0.48
N SER A 313 6.46 -24.89 0.79
CA SER A 313 7.54 -23.90 0.66
C SER A 313 7.76 -23.49 -0.79
N LYS A 314 7.68 -24.45 -1.73
CA LYS A 314 7.72 -24.18 -3.18
C LYS A 314 6.53 -23.34 -3.65
N ALA A 315 5.32 -23.66 -3.18
CA ALA A 315 4.13 -22.88 -3.53
C ALA A 315 4.22 -21.43 -3.03
N ALA A 316 4.67 -21.23 -1.79
CA ALA A 316 4.92 -19.91 -1.24
C ALA A 316 5.98 -19.15 -2.05
N LEU A 317 7.08 -19.82 -2.39
CA LEU A 317 8.15 -19.23 -3.19
C LEU A 317 7.70 -18.84 -4.61
N ALA A 318 6.84 -19.64 -5.25
CA ALA A 318 6.27 -19.31 -6.55
C ALA A 318 5.41 -18.04 -6.51
N TYR A 319 4.62 -17.84 -5.44
CA TYR A 319 3.87 -16.61 -5.22
C TYR A 319 4.82 -15.41 -5.03
N GLU A 320 5.85 -15.57 -4.20
CA GLU A 320 6.83 -14.52 -3.94
C GLU A 320 7.67 -14.16 -5.19
N ASN A 321 7.92 -15.13 -6.08
CA ASN A 321 8.64 -14.94 -7.35
C ASN A 321 7.75 -14.40 -8.49
N LEU A 322 6.49 -14.04 -8.22
CA LEU A 322 5.57 -13.50 -9.22
C LEU A 322 5.35 -14.45 -10.41
N GLU A 323 5.34 -15.76 -10.15
CA GLU A 323 4.97 -16.74 -11.16
C GLU A 323 3.48 -16.61 -11.55
N PRO A 324 3.01 -17.22 -12.65
CA PRO A 324 1.58 -17.28 -12.94
C PRO A 324 0.80 -18.03 -11.86
N SER A 325 -0.40 -17.58 -11.49
CA SER A 325 -1.21 -18.20 -10.43
C SER A 325 -1.53 -19.68 -10.67
N GLN A 326 -1.55 -20.11 -11.93
CA GLN A 326 -1.74 -21.50 -12.35
C GLN A 326 -0.57 -22.42 -11.94
N THR A 327 0.67 -21.91 -11.85
CA THR A 327 1.84 -22.70 -11.46
C THR A 327 2.04 -22.73 -9.95
N MET A 328 1.64 -21.66 -9.25
CA MET A 328 1.87 -21.49 -7.80
C MET A 328 1.36 -22.65 -6.95
N PHE A 329 0.14 -23.14 -7.22
CA PHE A 329 -0.50 -24.17 -6.39
C PHE A 329 -0.50 -25.56 -7.01
N GLY A 330 0.08 -25.72 -8.22
CA GLY A 330 0.30 -27.03 -8.83
C GLY A 330 1.19 -27.94 -7.97
N HIS A 331 2.11 -27.35 -7.20
CA HIS A 331 2.98 -28.07 -6.27
C HIS A 331 2.25 -28.74 -5.09
N ILE A 332 1.03 -28.32 -4.78
CA ILE A 332 0.25 -28.84 -3.65
C ILE A 332 -0.70 -29.98 -4.10
N GLN A 333 -1.04 -30.07 -5.39
CA GLN A 333 -2.03 -31.02 -5.92
C GLN A 333 -1.64 -32.51 -5.80
N GLY A 334 -0.41 -32.82 -5.38
CA GLY A 334 0.09 -34.18 -5.14
C GLY A 334 0.26 -34.56 -3.66
N VAL A 335 0.09 -33.63 -2.72
CA VAL A 335 0.31 -33.88 -1.30
C VAL A 335 -0.93 -34.54 -0.70
N GLY A 336 -0.81 -35.82 -0.31
CA GLY A 336 -1.90 -36.60 0.30
C GLY A 336 -2.56 -37.66 -0.60
N LYS A 337 -2.08 -37.87 -1.83
CA LYS A 337 -2.42 -39.10 -2.56
C LYS A 337 -1.60 -40.25 -1.97
N PRO A 338 -2.23 -41.30 -1.40
CA PRO A 338 -1.50 -42.48 -0.96
C PRO A 338 -0.72 -43.04 -2.15
N ALA A 339 0.53 -43.43 -1.91
CA ALA A 339 1.32 -44.14 -2.91
C ALA A 339 0.47 -45.30 -3.44
N GLN A 340 0.13 -45.28 -4.72
CA GLN A 340 -0.44 -46.45 -5.37
C GLN A 340 0.63 -47.53 -5.27
N SER A 341 0.39 -48.51 -4.39
CA SER A 341 1.18 -49.72 -4.30
C SER A 341 1.18 -50.36 -5.68
N ALA A 342 2.35 -50.42 -6.31
CA ALA A 342 2.55 -51.21 -7.50
C ALA A 342 2.25 -52.68 -7.15
N ASN A 343 1.28 -53.28 -7.85
CA ASN A 343 1.04 -54.72 -7.83
C ASN A 343 2.09 -55.45 -8.64
#